data_AF-U3CCT4-F1
#
_entry.id   AF-U3CCT4-F1
#
_cell.length_a   1.000
_cell.length_b   1.000
_cell.length_c   1.000
_cell.angle_alpha   90.00
_cell.angle_beta   90.00
_cell.angle_gamma   90.00
#
_symmetry.space_group_name_H-M   'P 1'
#
loop_
_entity.id
_entity.type
_entity.pdbx_description
1 polymer ?
#
loop_
_entity_poly.entity_id
_entity_poly.type
_entity_poly.pdbx_seq_one_letter_code
_entity_poly.pdbx_strand_id
1 'polypeptide(L)'
;MMSNHQLPQAHVALSELLTPKKSTVSLDIDGSIDEANQNLLDESFSEVNPESQTHTPYYNTGALAQALGTDQRAFRKAVAEADRDEVRHQNDQTFLSQGLTLEIIDERYEQPRDAKQQAKHEATSQLIADVAAISYQTVVKIGNQQKDDA
;
A
#
# COMPACT_ATOMS: atom_id res chain seq x y z
N MET A 1 38.74 -0.43 -10.49
CA MET A 1 37.82 -0.67 -9.36
C MET A 1 36.42 -0.48 -9.90
N MET A 2 35.58 -1.50 -9.81
CA MET A 2 34.28 -1.53 -10.49
C MET A 2 33.34 -0.50 -9.86
N SER A 3 32.75 0.35 -10.69
CA SER A 3 31.73 1.31 -10.29
C SER A 3 30.50 0.57 -9.78
N ASN A 4 30.16 0.72 -8.51
CA ASN A 4 28.83 0.40 -7.98
C ASN A 4 27.81 1.22 -8.78
N HIS A 5 27.26 0.64 -9.85
CA HIS A 5 26.01 1.13 -10.43
C HIS A 5 24.93 0.80 -9.42
N GLN A 6 24.66 1.72 -8.50
CA GLN A 6 23.36 1.77 -7.83
C GLN A 6 22.33 1.92 -8.94
N LEU A 7 21.76 0.80 -9.36
CA LEU A 7 20.61 0.81 -10.25
C LEU A 7 19.55 1.68 -9.57
N PRO A 8 18.95 2.65 -10.28
CA PRO A 8 17.97 3.54 -9.66
C PRO A 8 16.83 2.70 -9.07
N GLN A 9 16.52 2.94 -7.80
CA GLN A 9 15.36 2.38 -7.14
C GLN A 9 14.12 2.83 -7.93
N ALA A 10 13.44 1.88 -8.56
CA ALA A 10 12.29 2.18 -9.40
C ALA A 10 11.01 2.17 -8.56
N HIS A 11 10.17 3.18 -8.75
CA HIS A 11 8.84 3.24 -8.16
C HIS A 11 7.82 2.80 -9.20
N VAL A 12 6.91 1.91 -8.82
CA VAL A 12 5.78 1.47 -9.67
C VAL A 12 4.49 1.73 -8.90
N ALA A 13 3.53 2.45 -9.50
CA ALA A 13 2.24 2.73 -8.86
C ALA A 13 1.48 1.41 -8.57
N LEU A 14 0.82 1.30 -7.41
CA LEU A 14 0.12 0.06 -7.06
C LEU A 14 -1.11 -0.20 -7.93
N SER A 15 -1.75 0.85 -8.44
CA SER A 15 -2.90 0.76 -9.36
C SER A 15 -2.55 0.08 -10.69
N GLU A 16 -1.29 0.10 -11.08
CA GLU A 16 -0.76 -0.57 -12.27
C GLU A 16 -0.48 -2.07 -12.01
N LEU A 17 -0.31 -2.43 -10.74
CA LEU A 17 0.02 -3.79 -10.32
C LEU A 17 -1.23 -4.62 -10.02
N LEU A 18 -2.29 -3.97 -9.54
CA LEU A 18 -3.49 -4.64 -9.06
C LEU A 18 -4.73 -3.81 -9.36
N THR A 19 -5.82 -4.47 -9.70
CA THR A 19 -7.17 -3.88 -9.62
C THR A 19 -7.86 -4.48 -8.40
N PRO A 20 -8.50 -3.66 -7.53
CA PRO A 20 -9.22 -4.16 -6.37
C PRO A 20 -10.31 -5.14 -6.80
N LYS A 21 -10.46 -6.23 -6.04
CA LYS A 21 -11.64 -7.10 -6.18
C LYS A 21 -12.86 -6.34 -5.67
N LYS A 22 -13.98 -6.44 -6.39
CA LYS A 22 -15.26 -5.88 -5.94
C LYS A 22 -15.69 -6.54 -4.63
N SER A 23 -16.07 -5.71 -3.67
CA SER A 23 -16.71 -6.14 -2.43
C SER A 23 -18.04 -6.86 -2.70
N THR A 24 -18.41 -7.80 -1.82
CA THR A 24 -19.66 -8.60 -1.92
C THR A 24 -20.59 -8.39 -0.72
N VAL A 25 -20.56 -7.20 -0.11
CA VAL A 25 -21.32 -6.81 1.08
C VAL A 25 -22.65 -6.19 0.60
N SER A 26 -23.30 -5.36 1.42
CA SER A 26 -24.47 -4.59 0.99
C SER A 26 -24.06 -3.51 -0.01
N LEU A 27 -24.88 -3.27 -1.04
CA LEU A 27 -24.60 -2.33 -2.14
C LEU A 27 -24.13 -0.93 -1.67
N ASP A 28 -24.74 -0.38 -0.61
CA ASP A 28 -24.40 0.94 -0.07
C ASP A 28 -23.03 0.96 0.64
N ILE A 29 -22.57 -0.21 1.07
CA ILE A 29 -21.26 -0.42 1.71
C ILE A 29 -20.21 -0.73 0.64
N ASP A 30 -20.57 -1.50 -0.39
CA ASP A 30 -19.67 -1.93 -1.47
C ASP A 30 -19.09 -0.75 -2.26
N GLY A 31 -19.93 0.19 -2.70
CA GLY A 31 -19.46 1.36 -3.45
C GLY A 31 -18.41 2.17 -2.67
N SER A 32 -18.59 2.31 -1.35
CA SER A 32 -17.63 3.02 -0.50
C SER A 32 -16.35 2.23 -0.23
N ILE A 33 -16.38 0.89 -0.27
CA ILE A 33 -15.19 0.04 -0.07
C ILE A 33 -14.35 0.04 -1.34
N ASP A 34 -14.99 -0.21 -2.48
CA ASP A 34 -14.32 -0.33 -3.78
C ASP A 34 -13.61 0.99 -4.15
N GLU A 35 -14.29 2.14 -4.00
CA GLU A 35 -13.70 3.46 -4.26
C GLU A 35 -12.52 3.76 -3.32
N ALA A 36 -12.64 3.44 -2.04
CA ALA A 36 -11.58 3.71 -1.07
C ALA A 36 -10.35 2.83 -1.30
N ASN A 37 -10.54 1.56 -1.67
CA ASN A 37 -9.45 0.64 -2.00
C ASN A 37 -8.80 0.99 -3.34
N GLN A 38 -9.56 1.44 -4.34
CA GLN A 38 -8.99 1.95 -5.59
C GLN A 38 -8.12 3.20 -5.33
N ASN A 39 -8.65 4.16 -4.57
CA ASN A 39 -7.90 5.35 -4.19
C ASN A 39 -6.62 5.01 -3.40
N LEU A 40 -6.65 3.97 -2.56
CA LEU A 40 -5.44 3.49 -1.89
C LEU A 40 -4.39 3.00 -2.87
N LEU A 41 -4.76 2.27 -3.93
CA LEU A 41 -3.79 1.83 -4.93
C LEU A 41 -3.27 2.98 -5.80
N ASP A 42 -4.15 3.93 -6.17
CA ASP A 42 -3.79 5.08 -7.02
C ASP A 42 -2.78 6.00 -6.34
N GLU A 43 -2.94 6.20 -5.03
CA GLU A 43 -2.08 7.08 -4.22
C GLU A 43 -0.84 6.36 -3.67
N SER A 44 -0.62 5.08 -3.97
CA SER A 44 0.45 4.28 -3.36
C SER A 44 1.39 3.69 -4.40
N PHE A 45 2.57 3.25 -3.97
CA PHE A 45 3.59 2.72 -4.88
C PHE A 45 4.35 1.53 -4.29
N SER A 46 5.13 0.88 -5.13
CA SER A 46 6.06 -0.19 -4.76
C SER A 46 7.47 0.23 -5.15
N GLU A 47 8.41 0.15 -4.20
CA GLU A 47 9.84 0.31 -4.48
C GLU A 47 10.44 -1.04 -4.89
N VAL A 48 11.19 -1.04 -5.98
CA VAL A 48 11.90 -2.23 -6.47
C VAL A 48 13.35 -2.18 -6.01
N ASN A 49 13.83 -3.24 -5.34
CA ASN A 49 15.22 -3.42 -4.99
C ASN A 49 15.86 -4.55 -5.84
N PRO A 50 16.71 -4.19 -6.83
CA PRO A 50 17.35 -5.17 -7.70
C PRO A 50 18.38 -6.08 -7.00
N GLU A 51 19.01 -5.60 -5.93
CA GLU A 51 20.06 -6.36 -5.22
C GLU A 51 19.46 -7.53 -4.46
N SER A 52 18.35 -7.31 -3.77
CA SER A 52 17.62 -8.34 -3.03
C SER A 52 16.57 -9.06 -3.87
N GLN A 53 16.29 -8.60 -5.10
CA GLN A 53 15.19 -9.09 -5.94
C GLN A 53 13.84 -9.06 -5.22
N THR A 54 13.60 -7.99 -4.46
CA THR A 54 12.36 -7.76 -3.72
C THR A 54 11.68 -6.51 -4.21
N HIS A 55 10.37 -6.44 -3.98
CA HIS A 55 9.67 -5.17 -4.01
C HIS A 55 9.06 -4.90 -2.64
N THR A 56 8.94 -3.63 -2.28
CA THR A 56 8.38 -3.19 -1.01
C THR A 56 7.25 -2.22 -1.29
N PRO A 57 5.99 -2.60 -1.05
CA PRO A 57 4.86 -1.70 -1.15
C PRO A 57 4.92 -0.62 -0.05
N TYR A 58 4.57 0.62 -0.43
CA TYR A 58 4.39 1.76 0.45
C TYR A 58 3.01 2.36 0.26
N TYR A 59 2.26 2.44 1.35
CA TYR A 59 0.86 2.87 1.35
C TYR A 59 0.71 4.31 1.85
N ASN A 60 0.02 5.14 1.07
CA ASN A 60 -0.27 6.52 1.47
C ASN A 60 -1.14 6.55 2.74
N THR A 61 -0.66 7.21 3.79
CA THR A 61 -1.34 7.26 5.10
C THR A 61 -2.73 7.88 5.04
N GLY A 62 -2.95 8.88 4.19
CA GLY A 62 -4.24 9.54 4.02
C GLY A 62 -5.26 8.62 3.35
N ALA A 63 -4.86 7.99 2.23
CA ALA A 63 -5.71 7.03 1.53
C ALA A 63 -5.98 5.77 2.38
N LEU A 64 -4.96 5.29 3.10
CA LEU A 64 -5.08 4.15 4.02
C LEU A 64 -6.06 4.44 5.15
N ALA A 65 -6.05 5.66 5.69
CA ALA A 65 -7.02 6.09 6.70
C ALA A 65 -8.46 5.97 6.18
N GLN A 66 -8.70 6.42 4.95
CA GLN A 66 -10.02 6.37 4.32
C GLN A 66 -10.47 4.92 4.04
N ALA A 67 -9.58 4.09 3.52
CA ALA A 67 -9.83 2.67 3.25
C ALA A 67 -10.20 1.92 4.52
N LEU A 68 -9.45 2.14 5.60
CA LEU A 68 -9.72 1.54 6.92
C LEU A 68 -10.88 2.21 7.68
N GLY A 69 -11.39 3.36 7.22
CA GLY A 69 -12.43 4.12 7.91
C GLY A 69 -11.99 4.70 9.26
N THR A 70 -10.73 5.15 9.36
CA THR A 70 -10.12 5.74 10.57
C THR A 70 -9.58 7.15 10.30
N ASP A 71 -9.22 7.87 11.37
CA ASP A 71 -8.52 9.16 11.28
C ASP A 71 -7.03 8.95 10.98
N GLN A 72 -6.43 9.79 10.11
CA GLN A 72 -4.99 9.75 9.80
C GLN A 72 -4.10 10.02 11.02
N ARG A 73 -4.59 10.75 12.02
CA ARG A 73 -3.92 10.96 13.32
C ARG A 73 -3.54 9.66 13.99
N ALA A 74 -4.28 8.61 13.68
CA ALA A 74 -4.10 7.31 14.29
C ALA A 74 -2.80 6.62 13.82
N PHE A 75 -2.20 7.06 12.70
CA PHE A 75 -0.89 6.59 12.24
C PHE A 75 0.29 7.39 12.81
N ARG A 76 0.06 8.52 13.51
CA ARG A 76 1.14 9.42 13.95
C ARG A 76 2.15 8.76 14.87
N LYS A 77 1.68 7.93 15.81
CA LYS A 77 2.55 7.21 16.74
C LYS A 77 3.45 6.24 15.98
N ALA A 78 2.86 5.42 15.12
CA ALA A 78 3.60 4.48 14.28
C ALA A 78 4.63 5.20 13.40
N VAL A 79 4.25 6.29 12.73
CA VAL A 79 5.20 7.11 11.93
C VAL A 79 6.35 7.67 12.78
N ALA A 80 6.09 8.07 14.03
CA ALA A 80 7.11 8.64 14.90
C ALA A 80 8.07 7.60 15.49
N GLU A 81 7.62 6.34 15.61
CA GLU A 81 8.37 5.23 16.20
C GLU A 81 9.00 4.31 15.13
N ALA A 82 8.61 4.47 13.87
CA ALA A 82 9.05 3.65 12.74
C ALA A 82 10.54 3.76 12.44
N ASP A 83 11.10 2.66 11.94
CA ASP A 83 12.46 2.64 11.42
C ASP A 83 12.57 3.45 10.11
N ARG A 84 13.80 3.86 9.78
CA ARG A 84 14.08 4.79 8.67
C ARG A 84 13.60 4.25 7.32
N ASP A 85 13.64 2.94 7.12
CA ASP A 85 13.22 2.27 5.90
C ASP A 85 11.72 1.97 5.84
N GLU A 86 11.00 2.11 6.95
CA GLU A 86 9.56 1.83 7.02
C GLU A 86 8.67 3.01 6.62
N VAL A 87 9.24 4.22 6.57
CA VAL A 87 8.50 5.43 6.20
C VAL A 87 9.14 6.08 4.97
N ARG A 88 8.30 6.55 4.05
CA ARG A 88 8.70 7.44 2.96
C ARG A 88 7.94 8.74 3.04
N HIS A 89 8.63 9.82 2.69
CA HIS A 89 8.04 11.14 2.52
C HIS A 89 8.29 11.59 1.08
N GLN A 90 7.21 11.84 0.35
CA GLN A 90 7.26 12.30 -1.04
C GLN A 90 6.12 13.30 -1.25
N ASN A 91 6.41 14.46 -1.87
CA ASN A 91 5.41 15.49 -2.20
C ASN A 91 4.49 15.87 -1.02
N ASP A 92 5.06 16.10 0.16
CA ASP A 92 4.35 16.38 1.42
C ASP A 92 3.38 15.28 1.91
N GLN A 93 3.41 14.10 1.28
CA GLN A 93 2.67 12.92 1.70
C GLN A 93 3.59 11.96 2.47
N THR A 94 2.97 11.19 3.36
CA THR A 94 3.64 10.16 4.16
C THR A 94 3.12 8.79 3.78
N PHE A 95 4.05 7.85 3.59
CA PHE A 95 3.78 6.49 3.16
C PHE A 95 4.41 5.50 4.14
N LEU A 96 3.71 4.41 4.41
CA LEU A 96 4.15 3.35 5.32
C LEU A 96 4.50 2.10 4.53
N SER A 97 5.60 1.44 4.88
CA SER A 97 5.93 0.14 4.32
C SER A 97 4.83 -0.87 4.65
N GLN A 98 4.76 -1.93 3.86
CA GLN A 98 3.79 -3.00 4.05
C GLN A 98 3.86 -3.63 5.46
N GLY A 99 5.07 -3.87 5.98
CA GLY A 99 5.26 -4.48 7.31
C GLY A 99 4.59 -3.65 8.40
N LEU A 100 4.99 -2.38 8.51
CA LEU A 100 4.43 -1.44 9.47
C LEU A 100 2.91 -1.21 9.25
N THR A 101 2.44 -1.25 8.00
CA THR A 101 1.01 -1.13 7.69
C THR A 101 0.22 -2.29 8.29
N LEU A 102 0.70 -3.53 8.14
CA LEU A 102 0.05 -4.72 8.68
C LEU A 102 0.03 -4.72 10.20
N GLU A 103 1.14 -4.32 10.85
CA GLU A 103 1.19 -4.19 12.31
C GLU A 103 0.13 -3.22 12.83
N ILE A 104 -0.02 -2.06 12.20
CA ILE A 104 -1.05 -1.07 12.59
C ILE A 104 -2.47 -1.61 12.37
N ILE A 105 -2.67 -2.37 11.30
CA ILE A 105 -3.96 -3.00 10.98
C ILE A 105 -4.33 -4.02 12.05
N ASP A 106 -3.38 -4.86 12.46
CA ASP A 106 -3.54 -5.91 13.46
C ASP A 106 -3.77 -5.32 14.86
N GLU A 107 -2.95 -4.37 15.32
CA GLU A 107 -3.12 -3.67 16.60
C GLU A 107 -4.52 -3.06 16.75
N ARG A 108 -5.07 -2.56 15.65
CA ARG A 108 -6.40 -1.95 15.63
C ARG A 108 -7.52 -2.98 15.55
N TYR A 109 -7.26 -4.18 15.03
CA TYR A 109 -8.28 -5.22 14.87
C TYR A 109 -8.86 -5.67 16.22
N GLU A 110 -8.10 -5.49 17.30
CA GLU A 110 -8.52 -5.83 18.67
C GLU A 110 -9.61 -4.90 19.24
N GLN A 111 -9.96 -3.80 18.55
CA GLN A 111 -10.99 -2.85 19.01
C GLN A 111 -12.39 -3.23 18.50
N PRO A 112 -13.46 -3.06 19.32
CA PRO A 112 -14.83 -3.30 18.88
C PRO A 112 -15.22 -2.43 17.68
N ARG A 113 -15.83 -3.02 16.65
CA ARG A 113 -16.22 -2.35 15.41
C ARG A 113 -17.62 -2.75 14.96
N ASP A 114 -18.27 -1.86 14.22
CA ASP A 114 -19.50 -2.21 13.52
C ASP A 114 -19.21 -3.05 12.25
N ALA A 115 -20.25 -3.67 11.70
CA ALA A 115 -20.12 -4.55 10.53
C ALA A 115 -19.55 -3.83 9.30
N LYS A 116 -19.78 -2.53 9.15
CA LYS A 116 -19.28 -1.74 8.01
C LYS A 116 -17.78 -1.49 8.16
N GLN A 117 -17.33 -1.16 9.36
CA GLN A 117 -15.91 -0.98 9.68
C GLN A 117 -15.13 -2.29 9.60
N GLN A 118 -15.75 -3.40 9.98
CA GLN A 118 -15.15 -4.72 9.82
C GLN A 118 -14.98 -5.08 8.34
N ALA A 119 -16.02 -4.90 7.52
CA ALA A 119 -15.94 -5.15 6.08
C ALA A 119 -14.86 -4.31 5.38
N LYS A 120 -14.75 -3.01 5.73
CA LYS A 120 -13.68 -2.14 5.23
C LYS A 120 -12.30 -2.69 5.56
N HIS A 121 -12.08 -3.05 6.82
CA HIS A 121 -10.77 -3.52 7.27
C HIS A 121 -10.40 -4.87 6.66
N GLU A 122 -11.34 -5.82 6.57
CA GLU A 122 -11.11 -7.11 5.91
C GLU A 122 -10.76 -6.92 4.43
N ALA A 123 -11.50 -6.08 3.71
CA ALA A 123 -11.25 -5.80 2.30
C ALA A 123 -9.90 -5.11 2.09
N THR A 124 -9.54 -4.11 2.89
CA THR A 124 -8.26 -3.41 2.80
C THR A 124 -7.09 -4.31 3.19
N SER A 125 -7.23 -5.14 4.22
CA SER A 125 -6.19 -6.10 4.63
C SER A 125 -5.93 -7.13 3.54
N GLN A 126 -7.00 -7.64 2.91
CA GLN A 126 -6.87 -8.56 1.77
C GLN A 126 -6.21 -7.87 0.57
N LEU A 127 -6.52 -6.61 0.30
CA LEU A 127 -5.87 -5.84 -0.76
C LEU A 127 -4.36 -5.71 -0.52
N ILE A 128 -3.96 -5.39 0.71
CA ILE A 128 -2.55 -5.27 1.10
C ILE A 128 -1.82 -6.61 0.93
N ALA A 129 -2.45 -7.71 1.34
CA ALA A 129 -1.92 -9.05 1.14
C ALA A 129 -1.82 -9.43 -0.34
N ASP A 130 -2.81 -9.05 -1.17
CA ASP A 130 -2.81 -9.31 -2.60
C ASP A 130 -1.66 -8.55 -3.30
N VAL A 131 -1.39 -7.29 -2.91
CA VAL A 131 -0.23 -6.52 -3.41
C VAL A 131 1.10 -7.16 -3.00
N ALA A 132 1.19 -7.62 -1.76
CA ALA A 132 2.39 -8.27 -1.22
C ALA A 132 2.75 -9.58 -1.93
N ALA A 133 1.74 -10.29 -2.44
CA ALA A 133 1.90 -11.56 -3.12
C ALA A 133 2.36 -11.41 -4.58
N ILE A 134 2.40 -10.19 -5.11
CA ILE A 134 2.89 -9.94 -6.47
C ILE A 134 4.38 -10.29 -6.53
N SER A 135 4.82 -10.92 -7.62
CA SER A 135 6.23 -11.28 -7.73
C SER A 135 7.07 -10.07 -8.12
N TYR A 136 8.32 -9.99 -7.64
CA TYR A 136 9.31 -9.01 -8.11
C TYR A 136 9.41 -8.95 -9.64
N GLN A 137 9.39 -10.10 -10.31
CA GLN A 137 9.48 -10.18 -11.77
C GLN A 137 8.28 -9.51 -12.46
N THR A 138 7.09 -9.65 -11.88
CA THR A 138 5.88 -8.97 -12.37
C THR A 138 6.01 -7.46 -12.23
N VAL A 139 6.43 -6.98 -11.06
CA VAL A 139 6.59 -5.54 -10.79
C VAL A 139 7.62 -4.91 -11.73
N VAL A 140 8.78 -5.55 -11.91
CA VAL A 140 9.82 -5.09 -12.83
C VAL A 140 9.33 -5.05 -14.28
N LYS A 141 8.60 -6.07 -14.72
CA LYS A 141 8.07 -6.13 -16.09
C LYS A 141 7.14 -4.93 -16.36
N ILE A 142 6.21 -4.66 -15.46
CA ILE A 142 5.26 -3.55 -15.58
C ILE A 142 6.01 -2.20 -15.55
N GLY A 143 6.93 -2.02 -14.60
CA GLY A 143 7.71 -0.79 -14.48
C GLY A 143 8.62 -0.51 -15.68
N ASN A 144 9.11 -1.55 -16.38
CA ASN A 144 9.90 -1.38 -17.59
C ASN A 144 9.05 -1.05 -18.82
N GLN A 145 7.85 -1.64 -18.95
CA GLN A 145 6.93 -1.32 -20.05
C GLN A 145 6.58 0.17 -20.09
N GLN A 146 6.42 0.80 -18.93
CA GLN A 146 6.10 2.23 -18.84
C GLN A 146 7.25 3.16 -19.28
N LYS A 147 8.51 2.72 -19.15
CA LYS A 147 9.67 3.52 -19.59
C LYS A 147 9.82 3.51 -21.11
N ASP A 148 9.31 2.48 -21.78
CA ASP A 148 9.38 2.37 -23.23
C ASP A 148 8.28 3.18 -23.92
N ASP A 149 7.20 3.53 -23.20
CA ASP A 149 6.03 4.28 -23.69
C ASP A 149 6.08 5.80 -23.40
N ALA A 150 7.08 6.30 -22.66
CA ALA A 150 7.25 7.70 -22.24
C ALA A 150 8.38 8.42 -22.97
#